data_AF-A0A9P7EX51-F1
#
_entry.id   AF-A0A9P7EX51-F1
#
_cell.length_a   1.000
_cell.length_b   1.000
_cell.length_c   1.000
_cell.angle_alpha   90.00
_cell.angle_beta   90.00
_cell.angle_gamma   90.00
#
_symmetry.space_group_name_H-M   'P 1'
#
loop_
_entity.id
_entity.type
_entity.pdbx_description
1 polymer ?
#
loop_
_entity_poly.entity_id
_entity_poly.type
_entity_poly.pdbx_seq_one_letter_code
_entity_poly.pdbx_strand_id
1 'polypeptide(L)' 'ITSLIQELHKADYVHGDLRDANFVVKNKKDFMLLDFDWAGSKQETHYPIRVDQKDIRRPDDARNGNKITTEHDLEML' A
#
# COMPACT_ATOMS: atom_id res chain seq x y z
N ILE A 1 12.67 1.87 4.44
CA ILE A 1 11.33 1.65 3.86
C ILE A 1 10.67 0.42 4.47
N THR A 2 11.26 -0.77 4.38
CA THR A 2 10.68 -2.02 4.93
C THR A 2 10.31 -1.92 6.42
N SER A 3 11.13 -1.26 7.24
CA SER A 3 10.81 -1.05 8.67
C SER A 3 9.55 -0.20 8.90
N LEU A 4 9.34 0.83 8.07
CA LEU A 4 8.14 1.69 8.13
C LEU A 4 6.88 0.90 7.80
N ILE A 5 6.93 0.07 6.75
CA ILE A 5 5.79 -0.76 6.35
C ILE A 5 5.51 -1.84 7.40
N GLN A 6 6.54 -2.42 8.00
CA GLN A 6 6.38 -3.36 9.11
C GLN A 6 5.74 -2.70 10.34
N GLU A 7 6.07 -1.44 10.65
CA GLU A 7 5.42 -0.69 11.73
C GLU A 7 3.94 -0.42 11.44
N LEU A 8 3.61 -0.05 10.19
CA LEU A 8 2.23 0.09 9.73
C LEU A 8 1.43 -1.21 9.91
N HIS A 9 1.99 -2.33 9.46
CA HIS A 9 1.36 -3.65 9.54
C HIS A 9 1.20 -4.14 10.98
N LYS A 10 2.17 -3.86 11.86
CA LYS A 10 2.09 -4.16 13.31
C LYS A 10 1.00 -3.37 14.02
N ALA A 11 0.65 -2.20 13.50
CA ALA A 11 -0.47 -1.40 14.00
C ALA A 11 -1.83 -1.85 13.41
N ASP A 12 -1.88 -2.97 12.67
CA ASP A 12 -3.05 -3.49 11.96
C ASP A 12 -3.55 -2.62 10.80
N TYR A 13 -2.67 -1.83 10.19
CA TYR A 13 -2.97 -1.03 9.00
C TYR A 13 -2.30 -1.58 7.74
N VAL A 14 -2.88 -1.26 6.59
CA VAL A 14 -2.34 -1.48 5.24
C VAL A 14 -2.40 -0.19 4.45
N HIS A 15 -1.53 -0.03 3.45
CA HIS A 15 -1.52 1.15 2.58
C HIS A 15 -2.31 0.94 1.28
N GLY A 16 -2.09 -0.18 0.59
CA GLY A 16 -2.81 -0.57 -0.62
C GLY A 16 -2.29 0.02 -1.92
N ASP A 17 -1.44 1.04 -1.88
CA ASP A 17 -0.83 1.65 -3.08
C ASP A 17 0.65 2.04 -2.86
N LEU A 18 1.47 1.08 -2.43
CA LEU A 18 2.91 1.32 -2.27
C LEU A 18 3.58 1.40 -3.64
N ARG A 19 4.02 2.59 -4.03
CA ARG A 19 4.70 2.84 -5.30
C ARG A 19 5.74 3.92 -5.10
N ASP A 20 6.77 3.96 -5.96
CA ASP A 20 7.80 5.00 -5.93
C ASP A 20 7.22 6.42 -5.86
N ALA A 21 6.09 6.66 -6.54
CA ALA A 21 5.38 7.94 -6.55
C ALA A 21 4.83 8.36 -5.17
N ASN A 22 4.59 7.40 -4.28
CA ASN A 22 4.01 7.61 -2.95
C ASN A 22 5.09 7.62 -1.84
N PHE A 23 6.37 7.54 -2.21
CA PHE A 23 7.49 7.71 -1.29
C PHE A 23 8.19 9.06 -1.53
N VAL A 24 8.34 9.85 -0.47
CA VAL A 24 9.20 11.04 -0.49
C VAL A 24 10.48 10.75 0.27
N VAL A 25 11.61 10.97 -0.41
CA VAL A 25 12.94 10.85 0.17
C VAL A 25 13.38 12.22 0.67
N LYS A 26 13.40 12.42 1.99
CA LYS A 26 13.88 13.68 2.59
C LYS A 26 15.40 13.80 2.51
N ASN A 27 16.10 12.69 2.73
CA ASN A 27 17.54 12.52 2.55
C ASN A 27 17.85 11.03 2.30
N LYS A 28 19.13 10.64 2.21
CA LYS A 28 19.51 9.23 1.93
C LYS A 28 18.98 8.18 2.92
N LYS A 29 18.46 8.58 4.08
CA LYS A 29 18.04 7.68 5.17
C LYS A 29 16.58 7.86 5.58
N ASP A 30 16.01 9.04 5.38
CA ASP A 30 14.68 9.40 5.84
C ASP A 30 13.69 9.40 4.69
N PHE A 31 12.59 8.67 4.89
CA PHE A 31 11.52 8.50 3.92
C PHE A 31 10.19 8.86 4.58
N MET A 32 9.27 9.40 3.80
CA MET A 32 7.88 9.63 4.17
C MET A 32 6.99 8.87 3.19
N LEU A 33 5.93 8.26 3.72
CA LEU A 33 4.88 7.63 2.93
C LEU A 33 3.75 8.65 2.74
N LEU A 34 3.23 8.73 1.52
CA LEU A 34 2.15 9.63 1.11
C LEU A 34 0.99 8.84 0.51
N ASP A 35 -0.13 9.55 0.29
CA ASP A 35 -1.32 9.05 -0.41
C ASP A 35 -2.03 7.89 0.31
N PHE A 36 -2.64 8.22 1.45
CA PHE A 36 -3.36 7.29 2.30
C PHE A 36 -4.83 7.08 1.88
N ASP A 37 -5.24 7.48 0.67
CA ASP A 37 -6.65 7.40 0.25
C ASP A 37 -7.18 5.95 0.22
N TRP A 38 -6.30 4.96 0.03
CA TRP A 38 -6.65 3.54 0.07
C TRP A 38 -6.27 2.88 1.39
N ALA A 39 -5.55 3.59 2.26
CA ALA A 39 -5.01 3.03 3.48
C ALA A 39 -6.08 2.90 4.56
N GLY A 40 -5.88 1.98 5.48
CA GLY A 40 -6.73 1.84 6.65
C GLY A 40 -6.52 0.52 7.37
N SER A 41 -7.44 0.20 8.27
CA SER A 41 -7.39 -1.05 9.03
C SER A 41 -7.41 -2.24 8.09
N LYS A 42 -6.43 -3.15 8.22
CA LYS A 42 -6.36 -4.39 7.45
C LYS A 42 -7.56 -5.29 7.66
N GLN A 43 -8.47 -4.99 8.59
CA GLN A 43 -9.69 -5.76 8.81
C GLN A 43 -10.83 -5.31 7.88
N GLU A 44 -10.89 -4.02 7.56
CA GLU A 44 -12.06 -3.36 6.95
C GLU A 44 -11.74 -2.67 5.62
N THR A 45 -10.45 -2.48 5.29
CA THR A 45 -10.02 -1.77 4.09
C THR A 45 -10.10 -2.63 2.83
N HIS A 46 -10.70 -2.07 1.79
CA HIS A 46 -10.89 -2.71 0.49
C HIS A 46 -10.47 -1.74 -0.62
N TYR A 47 -10.01 -2.31 -1.73
CA TYR A 47 -9.71 -1.56 -2.94
C TYR A 47 -10.95 -0.84 -3.48
N PRO A 48 -10.80 0.38 -4.03
CA PRO A 48 -11.91 1.08 -4.64
C PRO A 48 -12.42 0.35 -5.89
N ILE A 49 -13.59 0.77 -6.38
CA ILE A 49 -14.08 0.29 -7.67
C ILE A 49 -13.30 1.00 -8.78
N ARG A 50 -12.86 0.24 -9.80
CA ARG A 50 -12.00 0.67 -10.92
C ARG A 50 -10.52 0.85 -10.54
N VAL A 51 -9.96 -0.09 -9.78
CA VAL A 51 -8.50 -0.23 -9.68
C VAL A 51 -7.94 -0.52 -11.07
N ASP A 52 -6.97 0.28 -11.50
CA ASP A 52 -6.18 0.00 -12.68
C ASP A 52 -5.20 -1.15 -12.39
N GLN A 53 -5.33 -2.23 -13.16
CA GLN A 53 -4.49 -3.43 -13.09
C GLN A 53 -3.72 -3.66 -14.40
N LYS A 54 -3.92 -2.79 -15.39
CA LYS A 54 -3.36 -2.97 -16.73
C LYS A 54 -2.11 -2.13 -16.91
N ASP A 55 -2.20 -0.86 -16.54
CA ASP A 55 -1.11 0.10 -16.76
C ASP A 55 -0.26 0.28 -15.49
N ILE A 56 -0.81 -0.07 -14.32
CA ILE A 56 -0.09 -0.09 -13.04
C ILE A 56 0.05 -1.54 -12.55
N ARG A 57 1.29 -1.99 -12.30
CA ARG A 57 1.56 -3.29 -11.69
C ARG A 57 0.95 -3.34 -10.28
N ARG A 58 0.19 -4.40 -10.01
CA ARG A 58 -0.43 -4.70 -8.71
C ARG A 58 -0.39 -6.20 -8.44
N PRO A 59 -0.61 -6.64 -7.18
CA PRO A 59 -0.84 -8.04 -6.86
C PRO A 59 -2.01 -8.61 -7.68
N ASP A 60 -1.95 -9.90 -8.05
CA ASP A 60 -2.89 -10.51 -9.00
C ASP A 60 -4.36 -10.50 -8.52
N ASP A 61 -4.57 -10.48 -7.20
CA ASP A 61 -5.88 -10.45 -6.55
C ASP A 61 -6.26 -9.07 -5.99
N ALA A 62 -5.46 -8.02 -6.25
CA ALA A 62 -5.76 -6.62 -5.91
C ALA A 62 -6.85 -6.03 -6.83
N ARG A 63 -8.06 -6.59 -6.76
CA ARG A 63 -9.22 -6.29 -7.63
C ARG A 63 -10.22 -5.36 -6.95
N ASN A 64 -11.12 -4.81 -7.77
CA ASN A 64 -12.22 -3.96 -7.31
C ASN A 64 -12.98 -4.57 -6.12
N GLY A 65 -13.01 -3.85 -4.99
CA GLY A 65 -13.72 -4.28 -3.80
C GLY A 65 -13.09 -5.45 -3.04
N ASN A 66 -11.96 -5.99 -3.51
CA ASN A 66 -11.22 -6.97 -2.74
C ASN A 66 -10.53 -6.30 -1.55
N LYS A 67 -10.35 -7.09 -0.49
CA LYS A 67 -9.67 -6.65 0.71
C LYS A 67 -8.21 -6.33 0.42
N ILE A 68 -7.70 -5.25 1.01
CA ILE A 68 -6.27 -4.92 0.95
C ILE A 68 -5.56 -5.71 2.06
N THR A 69 -4.51 -6.44 1.70
CA THR A 69 -3.75 -7.29 2.63
C THR A 69 -2.35 -6.77 2.88
N THR A 70 -1.69 -7.30 3.92
CA THR A 70 -0.28 -7.00 4.18
C THR A 70 0.62 -7.58 3.07
N GLU A 71 0.23 -8.70 2.48
CA GLU A 71 0.91 -9.33 1.35
C GLU A 71 0.86 -8.43 0.11
N HIS A 72 -0.27 -7.75 -0.12
CA HIS A 72 -0.39 -6.79 -1.22
C HIS A 72 0.64 -5.68 -1.12
N ASP A 73 0.77 -5.06 0.07
CA ASP A 73 1.80 -4.06 0.34
C ASP A 73 3.21 -4.60 0.08
N LEU A 74 3.49 -5.84 0.52
CA LEU A 74 4.81 -6.46 0.36
C LEU A 74 5.16 -6.78 -1.10
N GLU A 75 4.20 -7.17 -1.92
CA GLU A 75 4.42 -7.46 -3.35
C GLU A 75 4.64 -6.20 -4.21
N MET A 76 4.16 -5.06 -3.70
CA MET A 76 4.31 -3.75 -4.34
C MET A 76 5.59 -3.00 -3.94
N LEU A 77 6.25 -3.40 -2.85
CA LEU A 77 7.57 -2.92 -2.43
C LEU A 77 8.70 -3.41 -3.36
#